data_AF-A0A4P0XNI8-F1
#
_entry.id   AF-A0A4P0XNI8-F1
#
_cell.length_a   1.000
_cell.length_b   1.000
_cell.length_c   1.000
_cell.angle_alpha   90.00
_cell.angle_beta   90.00
_cell.angle_gamma   90.00
#
_symmetry.space_group_name_H-M   'P 1'
#
loop_
_entity.id
_entity.type
_entity.pdbx_description
1 polymer ?
#
loop_
_entity_poly.entity_id
_entity_poly.type
_entity_poly.pdbx_seq_one_letter_code
_entity_poly.pdbx_strand_id
1 'polypeptide(L)'
;MNLLPNMSVADNLFIGREPRRFGLLRRKEMEARATALMASYGFSLDVREPLNRFSVAMQQIVAICRAIDLSAKVLILDEPTASLDTQEVEMLFT
;
A
#
# COMPACT_ATOMS: atom_id res chain seq x y z
N MET A 1 -13.20 -1.60 -0.67
CA MET A 1 -11.79 -1.76 -0.25
C MET A 1 -11.73 -1.71 1.27
N ASN A 2 -11.65 -2.86 1.95
CA ASN A 2 -11.53 -2.85 3.42
C ASN A 2 -10.04 -2.84 3.78
N LEU A 3 -9.54 -1.70 4.24
CA LEU A 3 -8.24 -1.61 4.92
C LEU A 3 -8.49 -1.79 6.42
N LEU A 4 -7.49 -2.27 7.14
CA LEU A 4 -7.52 -2.46 8.58
C LEU A 4 -6.66 -1.35 9.21
N PRO A 5 -7.26 -0.27 9.75
CA PRO A 5 -6.54 0.92 10.19
C PRO A 5 -5.54 0.65 11.32
N ASN A 6 -5.82 -0.36 12.14
CA ASN A 6 -5.00 -0.75 13.28
C ASN A 6 -3.89 -1.75 12.91
N MET A 7 -3.82 -2.18 11.65
CA MET A 7 -2.76 -3.05 11.16
C MET A 7 -1.73 -2.24 10.38
N SER A 8 -0.53 -2.81 10.26
CA SER A 8 0.57 -2.15 9.56
C SER A 8 0.24 -1.97 8.07
N VAL A 9 0.95 -1.06 7.41
CA VAL A 9 0.89 -0.92 5.95
C VAL A 9 1.28 -2.24 5.28
N ALA A 10 2.32 -2.91 5.76
CA ALA A 10 2.75 -4.21 5.24
C ALA A 10 1.64 -5.28 5.35
N ASP A 11 0.94 -5.34 6.48
CA ASP A 11 -0.21 -6.25 6.65
C ASP A 11 -1.33 -5.92 5.66
N ASN A 12 -1.65 -4.64 5.50
CA ASN A 12 -2.72 -4.20 4.60
C ASN A 12 -2.43 -4.55 3.15
N LEU A 13 -1.19 -4.39 2.69
CA LEU A 13 -0.73 -4.69 1.33
C LEU A 13 -0.78 -6.20 1.02
N PHE A 14 -0.40 -7.05 1.98
CA PHE A 14 -0.23 -8.49 1.78
C PHE A 14 -1.30 -9.36 2.44
N ILE A 15 -2.40 -8.79 2.94
CA ILE A 15 -3.49 -9.56 3.55
C ILE A 15 -3.97 -10.68 2.63
N GLY A 16 -4.01 -11.93 3.13
CA GLY A 16 -4.37 -13.12 2.36
C GLY A 16 -3.31 -13.60 1.36
N ARG A 17 -2.17 -12.92 1.27
CA ARG A 17 -1.01 -13.24 0.42
C ARG A 17 0.30 -13.12 1.20
N GLU A 18 0.25 -13.33 2.52
CA GLU A 18 1.42 -13.13 3.35
C GLU A 18 2.49 -14.18 3.00
N PRO A 19 3.78 -13.79 2.87
CA PRO A 19 4.84 -14.75 2.62
C PRO A 19 4.97 -15.70 3.80
N ARG A 20 4.82 -17.00 3.52
CA ARG A 20 4.89 -18.07 4.53
C ARG A 20 5.89 -19.13 4.08
N ARG A 21 6.69 -19.65 5.02
CA ARG A 21 7.61 -20.76 4.77
C ARG A 21 7.53 -21.75 5.93
N PHE A 22 7.26 -23.01 5.61
CA PHE A 22 6.95 -24.07 6.59
C PHE A 22 5.83 -23.66 7.57
N GLY A 23 4.77 -23.01 7.05
CA GLY A 23 3.63 -22.53 7.85
C GLY A 23 3.89 -21.27 8.68
N LEU A 24 5.14 -20.80 8.78
CA LEU A 24 5.51 -19.61 9.54
C LEU A 24 5.48 -18.35 8.68
N LEU A 25 4.84 -17.30 9.19
CA LEU A 25 4.83 -15.97 8.59
C LEU A 25 6.25 -15.39 8.53
N ARG A 26 6.67 -14.95 7.36
CA ARG A 26 7.95 -14.27 7.13
C ARG A 26 7.74 -12.76 7.21
N ARG A 27 7.61 -12.25 8.44
CA ARG A 27 7.37 -10.84 8.73
C ARG A 27 8.40 -9.91 8.06
N LYS A 28 9.70 -10.20 8.23
CA LYS A 28 10.79 -9.40 7.63
C LYS A 28 10.74 -9.37 6.10
N GLU A 29 10.38 -10.49 5.48
CA GLU A 29 10.23 -10.56 4.02
C GLU A 29 9.04 -9.73 3.55
N MET A 30 7.92 -9.80 4.28
CA MET A 30 6.72 -9.03 4.01
C MET A 30 6.98 -7.52 4.12
N GLU A 31 7.68 -7.09 5.17
CA GLU A 31 8.10 -5.70 5.37
C GLU A 31 9.02 -5.25 4.23
N ALA A 32 10.04 -6.04 3.86
CA ALA A 32 10.94 -5.71 2.76
C ALA A 32 10.19 -5.57 1.42
N ARG A 33 9.24 -6.47 1.13
CA ARG A 33 8.39 -6.39 -0.05
C ARG A 33 7.46 -5.18 -0.02
N ALA A 34 6.91 -4.84 1.14
CA ALA A 34 6.06 -3.66 1.32
C ALA A 34 6.84 -2.37 1.06
N THR A 35 8.04 -2.26 1.63
CA THR A 35 8.92 -1.11 1.41
C THR A 35 9.29 -0.99 -0.07
N ALA A 36 9.66 -2.08 -0.73
CA ALA A 36 9.98 -2.06 -2.15
C ALA A 36 8.79 -1.67 -3.02
N LEU A 37 7.59 -2.16 -2.70
CA LEU A 37 6.35 -1.83 -3.43
C LEU A 37 6.02 -0.34 -3.30
N MET A 38 6.00 0.20 -2.07
CA MET A 38 5.72 1.62 -1.86
C MET A 38 6.78 2.50 -2.53
N ALA A 39 8.06 2.12 -2.42
CA ALA A 39 9.16 2.83 -3.07
C ALA A 39 9.05 2.80 -4.60
N SER A 40 8.56 1.71 -5.21
CA SER A 40 8.34 1.65 -6.67
C SER A 40 7.27 2.63 -7.16
N TYR A 41 6.37 3.07 -6.29
CA TYR A 41 5.38 4.12 -6.57
C TYR A 41 5.81 5.50 -6.06
N GLY A 42 7.07 5.65 -5.61
CA GLY A 42 7.61 6.94 -5.16
C GLY A 42 7.30 7.30 -3.70
N PHE A 43 6.70 6.39 -2.91
CA PHE A 43 6.35 6.65 -1.53
C PHE A 43 7.37 6.06 -0.55
N SER A 44 7.85 6.90 0.37
CA SER A 44 8.74 6.50 1.46
C SER A 44 8.01 6.65 2.80
N LEU A 45 7.71 5.51 3.44
CA LEU A 45 7.09 5.46 4.77
C LEU A 45 7.52 4.22 5.54
N ASP A 46 7.36 4.25 6.87
CA ASP A 46 7.57 3.07 7.70
C ASP A 46 6.38 2.11 7.56
N VAL A 47 6.60 1.04 6.81
CA VAL A 47 5.55 0.05 6.51
C VAL A 47 5.13 -0.80 7.71
N ARG A 48 5.86 -0.69 8.84
CA ARG A 48 5.56 -1.39 10.10
C ARG A 48 4.55 -0.64 10.95
N GLU A 49 4.39 0.65 10.70
CA GLU A 49 3.47 1.50 11.46
C GLU A 49 2.02 1.20 11.09
N PRO A 50 1.09 1.26 12.07
CA PRO A 50 -0.33 1.15 11.81
C PRO A 50 -0.80 2.18 10.78
N LEU A 51 -1.68 1.75 9.89
CA LEU A 51 -2.18 2.56 8.78
C LEU A 51 -2.87 3.87 9.25
N ASN A 52 -3.51 3.85 10.42
CA ASN A 52 -4.17 5.01 11.04
C ASN A 52 -3.21 6.13 11.48
N ARG A 53 -1.88 5.90 11.49
CA ARG A 53 -0.88 6.93 11.76
C ARG A 53 -0.59 7.82 10.56
N PHE A 54 -1.07 7.43 9.38
CA PHE A 54 -0.90 8.17 8.14
C PHE A 54 -2.16 8.94 7.76
N SER A 55 -1.98 10.00 6.95
CA SER A 55 -3.09 10.80 6.41
C SER A 55 -4.08 9.93 5.63
N VAL A 56 -5.34 10.35 5.58
CA VAL A 56 -6.37 9.64 4.81
C VAL A 56 -5.95 9.44 3.35
N ALA A 57 -5.27 10.43 2.76
CA ALA A 57 -4.69 10.35 1.41
C ALA A 57 -3.68 9.19 1.29
N MET A 58 -2.73 9.06 2.24
CA MET A 58 -1.78 7.94 2.25
C MET A 58 -2.48 6.59 2.44
N GLN A 59 -3.54 6.53 3.24
CA GLN A 59 -4.33 5.30 3.37
C GLN A 59 -5.00 4.90 2.05
N GLN A 60 -5.50 5.88 1.29
CA GLN A 60 -6.04 5.65 -0.06
C GLN A 60 -4.95 5.19 -1.03
N ILE A 61 -3.77 5.81 -1.00
CA ILE A 61 -2.60 5.37 -1.78
C ILE A 61 -2.27 3.91 -1.48
N VAL A 62 -2.21 3.50 -0.21
CA VAL A 62 -1.96 2.10 0.17
C VAL A 62 -3.05 1.16 -0.38
N ALA A 63 -4.33 1.56 -0.38
CA ALA A 63 -5.40 0.80 -1.03
C ALA A 63 -5.15 0.67 -2.54
N ILE A 64 -4.75 1.75 -3.20
CA ILE A 64 -4.45 1.79 -4.63
C ILE A 64 -3.28 0.86 -4.96
N CYS A 65 -2.14 1.01 -4.29
CA CYS A 65 -0.97 0.16 -4.47
C CYS A 65 -1.31 -1.32 -4.29
N ARG A 66 -2.14 -1.65 -3.29
CA ARG A 66 -2.66 -3.01 -3.09
C ARG A 66 -3.50 -3.50 -4.26
N ALA A 67 -4.40 -2.67 -4.80
CA ALA A 67 -5.24 -3.02 -5.94
C ALA A 67 -4.40 -3.31 -7.19
N ILE A 68 -3.41 -2.47 -7.46
CA ILE A 68 -2.53 -2.61 -8.62
C ILE A 68 -1.67 -3.88 -8.48
N ASP A 69 -1.05 -4.09 -7.31
CA ASP A 69 -0.26 -5.30 -7.01
C ASP A 69 -1.09 -6.60 -7.08
N LEU A 70 -2.41 -6.52 -6.86
CA LEU A 70 -3.36 -7.62 -7.01
C LEU A 70 -3.74 -7.94 -8.47
N SER A 71 -3.14 -7.30 -9.48
CA SER A 71 -3.40 -7.45 -10.93
C SER A 71 -4.51 -6.57 -11.51
N ALA A 72 -4.71 -5.35 -11.01
CA ALA A 72 -5.55 -4.39 -11.72
C ALA A 72 -4.79 -3.83 -12.93
N LYS A 73 -5.04 -4.37 -14.14
CA LYS A 73 -4.57 -3.77 -15.41
C LYS A 73 -5.22 -2.41 -15.70
N VAL A 74 -6.30 -2.07 -15.01
CA VAL A 74 -7.01 -0.80 -15.10
C VAL A 74 -7.53 -0.46 -13.69
N LEU A 75 -7.11 0.69 -13.15
CA LEU A 75 -7.65 1.27 -11.92
C LEU A 75 -8.46 2.52 -12.31
N ILE A 76 -9.78 2.47 -12.14
CA ILE A 76 -10.65 3.63 -12.33
C ILE A 76 -10.83 4.30 -10.97
N LEU A 77 -10.21 5.46 -10.82
CA LEU A 77 -10.36 6.34 -9.67
C LEU A 77 -11.46 7.35 -10.01
N ASP A 78 -12.68 7.14 -9.51
CA ASP A 78 -13.72 8.18 -9.58
C ASP A 78 -13.48 9.14 -8.40
N GLU A 79 -13.26 10.42 -8.72
CA GLU A 79 -12.90 11.54 -7.84
C GLU A 79 -11.71 11.36 -6.85
N PRO A 80 -10.46 11.63 -7.25
CA PRO A 80 -9.35 11.86 -6.31
C PRO A 80 -9.09 13.36 -6.01
N THR A 81 -9.83 14.28 -6.62
CA THR A 81 -9.45 15.70 -6.79
C THR A 81 -9.40 16.54 -5.50
N ALA A 82 -9.79 16.02 -4.34
CA ALA A 82 -9.89 16.83 -3.12
C ALA A 82 -8.64 16.84 -2.23
N SER A 83 -7.73 15.84 -2.31
CA SER A 83 -6.68 15.69 -1.27
C SER A 83 -5.36 15.03 -1.71
N LEU A 84 -5.10 14.88 -3.01
CA LEU A 84 -3.78 14.49 -3.50
C LEU A 84 -3.08 15.76 -3.97
N ASP A 85 -2.13 16.24 -3.19
CA ASP A 85 -1.26 17.34 -3.59
C ASP A 85 -0.58 16.96 -4.91
N THR A 86 -0.42 17.92 -5.80
CA THR A 86 -0.23 17.70 -7.24
C THR A 86 1.08 16.97 -7.58
N GLN A 87 1.97 16.78 -6.60
CA GLN A 87 3.22 16.03 -6.73
C GLN A 87 3.08 14.50 -6.63
N GLU A 88 2.04 13.95 -6.02
CA GLU A 88 1.92 12.49 -5.81
C GLU A 88 1.27 11.76 -7.01
N VAL A 89 0.56 12.50 -7.87
CA VAL A 89 -0.18 11.91 -9.01
C VAL A 89 0.75 11.66 -10.22
N GLU A 90 1.79 12.45 -10.41
CA GLU A 90 2.72 12.27 -11.55
C GLU A 90 3.53 10.96 -11.48
N MET A 91 3.71 10.38 -10.29
CA MET A 91 4.49 9.14 -10.11
C MET A 91 3.70 7.86 -10.40
N LEU A 92 2.37 7.93 -10.58
CA LEU A 92 1.52 6.75 -10.83
C LEU A 92 1.32 6.43 -12.31
N PHE A 93 1.81 7.28 -13.23
CA PHE A 93 1.56 7.15 -14.68
C PHE A 93 2.82 7.14 -15.56
N THR A 94 4.02 6.99 -14.99
CA THR A 94 5.27 6.76 -15.73
C THR A 94 5.77 5.35 -15.50
#